data_AF-A0A7W1KT00-F1
#
_entry.id   AF-A0A7W1KT00-F1
#
_cell.length_a   1.000
_cell.length_b   1.000
_cell.length_c   1.000
_cell.angle_alpha   90.00
_cell.angle_beta   90.00
_cell.angle_gamma   90.00
#
_symmetry.space_group_name_H-M   'P 1'
#
loop_
_entity.id
_entity.type
_entity.pdbx_description
1 polymer ?
#
loop_
_entity_poly.entity_id
_entity_poly.type
_entity_poly.pdbx_seq_one_letter_code
_entity_poly.pdbx_strand_id
1 'polypeptide(L)'
;ISRWQMLAQTLCEKRVGSFLIVGGEADEQEIAAFRSAEFHGSIHFAENLPLPQLAAVLQQCALFVGHDSGISHLAAAVEMPCLLLFGPTDPAIWAPQNPDVRVLRAENGDLLQLEVRVATEAVVQELMRIGINT
;
A
#
# COMPACT_ATOMS: atom_id res chain seq x y z
N ILE A 1 8.96 -2.14 -9.07
CA ILE A 1 9.38 -1.06 -8.14
C ILE A 1 9.06 0.36 -8.62
N SER A 2 9.46 0.76 -9.84
CA SER A 2 9.33 2.16 -10.34
C SER A 2 7.91 2.75 -10.26
N ARG A 3 6.87 1.95 -10.54
CA ARG A 3 5.46 2.40 -10.41
C ARG A 3 5.07 2.74 -8.97
N TRP A 4 5.57 1.98 -7.99
CA TRP A 4 5.33 2.24 -6.58
C TRP A 4 6.03 3.52 -6.12
N GLN A 5 7.26 3.77 -6.58
CA GLN A 5 7.95 5.04 -6.35
C GLN A 5 7.18 6.22 -6.98
N MET A 6 6.66 6.06 -8.20
CA MET A 6 5.85 7.08 -8.86
C MET A 6 4.54 7.36 -8.11
N LEU A 7 3.89 6.33 -7.57
CA LEU A 7 2.71 6.49 -6.72
C LEU A 7 3.04 7.28 -5.45
N ALA A 8 4.08 6.86 -4.72
CA ALA A 8 4.53 7.54 -3.51
C ALA A 8 4.91 9.01 -3.79
N GLN A 9 5.65 9.27 -4.88
CA GLN A 9 6.00 10.61 -5.31
C GLN A 9 4.76 11.48 -5.59
N THR A 10 3.80 10.94 -6.34
CA THR A 10 2.56 11.66 -6.70
C THR A 10 1.74 12.00 -5.45
N LEU A 11 1.69 11.09 -4.48
CA LEU A 11 0.97 11.31 -3.22
C LEU A 11 1.72 12.31 -2.31
N CYS A 12 3.05 12.26 -2.25
CA CYS A 12 3.88 13.27 -1.58
C CYS A 12 3.67 14.67 -2.16
N GLU A 13 3.65 14.82 -3.48
CA GLU A 13 3.40 16.11 -4.16
C GLU A 13 2.01 16.67 -3.86
N LYS A 14 1.02 15.79 -3.71
CA LYS A 14 -0.33 16.13 -3.26
C LYS A 14 -0.42 16.40 -1.74
N ARG A 15 0.69 16.26 -1.00
CA ARG A 15 0.78 16.41 0.46
C ARG A 15 -0.14 15.45 1.23
N VAL A 16 -0.29 14.25 0.69
CA VAL A 16 -1.09 13.17 1.28
C VAL A 16 -0.29 12.50 2.41
N GLY A 17 -0.17 13.17 3.55
CA GLY A 17 0.40 12.62 4.78
C GLY A 17 1.86 12.12 4.68
N SER A 18 2.20 11.21 5.60
CA SER A 18 3.50 10.52 5.68
C SER A 18 3.32 9.05 5.28
N PHE A 19 4.35 8.46 4.67
CA PHE A 19 4.29 7.08 4.19
C PHE A 19 5.22 6.18 4.98
N LEU A 20 4.78 4.96 5.23
CA LEU A 20 5.60 3.87 5.75
C LEU A 20 5.76 2.81 4.65
N ILE A 21 7.00 2.56 4.24
CA ILE A 21 7.34 1.48 3.32
C ILE A 21 7.70 0.24 4.15
N VAL A 22 7.00 -0.85 3.89
CA VAL A 22 7.20 -2.14 4.57
C VAL A 22 7.96 -3.08 3.64
N GLY A 23 8.98 -3.76 4.14
CA GLY A 23 9.74 -4.77 3.39
C GLY A 23 10.30 -5.87 4.28
N GLY A 24 10.48 -7.06 3.72
CA GLY A 24 11.17 -8.18 4.35
C GLY A 24 12.53 -8.46 3.71
N GLU A 25 13.15 -9.58 4.09
CA GLU A 25 14.49 -9.96 3.63
C GLU A 25 14.51 -10.21 2.10
N ALA A 26 13.35 -10.53 1.52
CA ALA A 26 13.20 -10.73 0.09
C ALA A 26 13.12 -9.41 -0.72
N ASP A 27 12.88 -8.28 -0.06
CA ASP A 27 12.61 -6.98 -0.69
C ASP A 27 13.80 -6.00 -0.58
N GLU A 28 14.99 -6.47 -0.19
CA GLU A 28 16.16 -5.62 0.09
C GLU A 28 16.50 -4.70 -1.09
N GLN A 29 16.40 -5.18 -2.33
CA GLN A 29 16.70 -4.40 -3.53
C GLN A 29 15.65 -3.32 -3.78
N GLU A 30 14.38 -3.67 -3.62
CA GLU A 30 13.24 -2.78 -3.75
C GLU A 30 13.29 -1.66 -2.71
N ILE A 31 13.61 -1.99 -1.45
CA ILE A 31 13.75 -1.02 -0.37
C ILE A 31 14.96 -0.11 -0.61
N ALA A 32 16.11 -0.66 -1.03
CA ALA A 32 17.27 0.15 -1.40
C ALA A 32 16.94 1.15 -2.53
N ALA A 33 16.17 0.70 -3.53
CA ALA A 33 15.69 1.59 -4.59
C ALA A 33 14.80 2.71 -4.04
N PHE A 34 13.85 2.41 -3.14
CA PHE A 34 13.07 3.45 -2.45
C PHE A 34 13.94 4.43 -1.66
N ARG A 35 14.96 3.95 -0.93
CA ARG A 35 15.86 4.83 -0.15
C ARG A 35 16.70 5.76 -1.02
N SER A 36 17.04 5.33 -2.23
CA SER A 36 17.81 6.13 -3.17
C SER A 36 17.00 7.20 -3.91
N ALA A 37 15.67 7.12 -3.86
CA ALA A 37 14.79 8.08 -4.52
C ALA A 37 14.56 9.32 -3.65
N GLU A 38 14.49 10.49 -4.29
CA GLU A 38 14.13 11.73 -3.62
C GLU A 38 12.60 11.91 -3.62
N PHE A 39 12.03 12.12 -2.43
CA PHE A 39 10.61 12.39 -2.26
C PHE A 39 10.39 13.74 -1.60
N HIS A 40 9.42 14.51 -2.09
CA HIS A 40 8.98 15.76 -1.47
C HIS A 40 7.97 15.51 -0.35
N GLY A 41 8.33 14.68 0.64
CA GLY A 41 7.46 14.26 1.73
C GLY A 41 8.17 13.37 2.76
N SER A 42 7.46 12.93 3.79
CA SER A 42 8.01 12.06 4.83
C SER A 42 7.83 10.58 4.47
N ILE A 43 8.94 9.90 4.22
CA ILE A 43 9.00 8.44 4.00
C ILE A 43 9.72 7.79 5.18
N HIS A 44 9.05 6.81 5.81
CA HIS A 44 9.57 5.95 6.85
C HIS A 44 9.69 4.52 6.33
N PHE A 45 10.48 3.69 7.01
CA PHE A 45 10.72 2.31 6.62
C PHE A 45 10.54 1.37 7.81
N ALA A 46 9.83 0.26 7.59
CA ALA A 46 9.73 -0.86 8.51
C ALA A 46 10.24 -2.11 7.80
N GLU A 47 11.46 -2.53 8.15
CA GLU A 47 12.19 -3.61 7.49
C GLU A 47 12.44 -4.76 8.46
N ASN A 48 12.24 -5.99 8.00
CA ASN A 48 12.62 -7.22 8.73
C ASN A 48 12.09 -7.27 10.16
N LEU A 49 10.93 -6.65 10.40
CA LEU A 49 10.27 -6.67 11.70
C LEU A 49 9.58 -8.02 11.90
N PRO A 50 9.68 -8.64 13.09
CA PRO A 50 8.83 -9.77 13.45
C PRO A 50 7.35 -9.41 13.25
N LEU A 51 6.55 -10.33 12.71
CA LEU A 51 5.15 -10.06 12.35
C LEU A 51 4.31 -9.41 13.47
N PRO A 52 4.44 -9.77 14.76
CA PRO A 52 3.69 -9.08 15.83
C PRO A 52 4.09 -7.61 16.00
N GLN A 53 5.37 -7.28 15.78
CA GLN A 53 5.85 -5.90 15.85
C GLN A 53 5.38 -5.11 14.62
N LEU A 54 5.45 -5.71 13.43
CA LEU A 54 4.92 -5.10 12.22
C LEU A 54 3.41 -4.85 12.35
N ALA A 55 2.65 -5.78 12.91
CA ALA A 55 1.22 -5.62 13.20
C ALA A 55 0.95 -4.39 14.08
N ALA A 56 1.74 -4.20 15.14
CA ALA A 56 1.61 -3.05 16.04
C ALA A 56 1.99 -1.71 15.37
N VAL A 57 2.91 -1.72 14.40
CA VAL A 57 3.23 -0.55 13.58
C VAL A 57 2.09 -0.25 12.59
N LEU A 58 1.60 -1.27 11.88
CA LEU A 58 0.51 -1.15 10.92
C LEU A 58 -0.78 -0.62 11.59
N GLN A 59 -1.08 -1.02 12.82
CA GLN A 59 -2.24 -0.54 13.57
C GLN A 59 -2.22 0.98 13.82
N GLN A 60 -1.06 1.64 13.71
CA GLN A 60 -0.93 3.09 13.85
C GLN A 60 -1.06 3.84 12.52
N CYS A 61 -1.13 3.13 11.40
CA CYS A 61 -1.32 3.71 10.08
C CYS A 61 -2.81 3.91 9.78
N ALA A 62 -3.12 4.89 8.94
CA ALA A 62 -4.50 5.21 8.57
C ALA A 62 -5.05 4.33 7.44
N LEU A 63 -4.19 3.96 6.49
CA LEU A 63 -4.55 3.21 5.29
C LEU A 63 -3.34 2.38 4.85
N PHE A 64 -3.58 1.11 4.54
CA PHE A 64 -2.61 0.27 3.87
C PHE A 64 -2.88 0.20 2.37
N VAL A 65 -1.83 0.32 1.57
CA VAL A 65 -1.89 0.14 0.12
C VAL A 65 -0.89 -0.94 -0.26
N GLY A 66 -1.35 -2.00 -0.89
CA GLY A 66 -0.50 -3.14 -1.25
C GLY A 66 -1.12 -4.00 -2.33
N HIS A 67 -0.47 -5.09 -2.70
CA HIS A 67 -1.03 -6.11 -3.60
C HIS A 67 -1.45 -7.35 -2.82
N ASP A 68 -1.96 -8.38 -3.50
CA ASP A 68 -2.23 -9.68 -2.87
C ASP A 68 -0.93 -10.27 -2.25
N SER A 69 -0.82 -10.26 -0.92
CA SER A 69 0.36 -10.65 -0.16
C SER A 69 0.03 -10.96 1.30
N GLY A 70 0.91 -11.69 2.00
CA GLY A 70 0.76 -11.97 3.43
C GLY A 70 0.67 -10.71 4.31
N ILE A 71 1.37 -9.63 3.94
CA ILE A 71 1.32 -8.36 4.69
C ILE A 71 -0.04 -7.67 4.51
N SER A 72 -0.69 -7.83 3.37
CA SER A 72 -2.07 -7.34 3.15
C SER A 72 -3.07 -8.04 4.06
N HIS A 73 -2.88 -9.34 4.29
CA HIS A 73 -3.68 -10.08 5.28
C HIS A 73 -3.37 -9.64 6.72
N LEU A 74 -2.10 -9.40 7.04
CA LEU A 74 -1.71 -8.90 8.37
C LEU A 74 -2.32 -7.52 8.66
N ALA A 75 -2.24 -6.61 7.69
CA ALA A 75 -2.86 -5.28 7.71
C ALA A 75 -4.37 -5.37 7.96
N ALA A 76 -5.07 -6.22 7.23
CA ALA A 76 -6.50 -6.43 7.42
C ALA A 76 -6.84 -7.09 8.77
N ALA A 77 -5.98 -7.99 9.28
CA ALA A 77 -6.19 -8.67 10.55
C ALA A 77 -6.08 -7.74 11.77
N VAL A 78 -5.35 -6.62 11.64
CA VAL A 78 -5.31 -5.55 12.66
C VAL A 78 -6.37 -4.47 12.46
N GLU A 79 -7.42 -4.78 11.70
CA GLU A 79 -8.58 -3.92 11.44
C GLU A 79 -8.26 -2.59 10.74
N MET A 80 -7.10 -2.49 10.08
CA MET A 80 -6.74 -1.28 9.34
C MET A 80 -7.47 -1.24 7.98
N PRO A 81 -7.98 -0.07 7.56
CA PRO A 81 -8.45 0.14 6.20
C PRO A 81 -7.39 -0.23 5.16
N CYS A 82 -7.78 -0.94 4.11
CA CYS A 82 -6.86 -1.44 3.10
C CYS A 82 -7.37 -1.15 1.69
N LEU A 83 -6.51 -0.60 0.83
CA LEU A 83 -6.70 -0.58 -0.62
C LEU A 83 -5.74 -1.59 -1.26
N LEU A 84 -6.28 -2.71 -1.74
CA LEU A 84 -5.51 -3.81 -2.28
C LEU A 84 -5.61 -3.86 -3.81
N LEU A 85 -4.45 -3.83 -4.47
CA LEU A 85 -4.29 -3.88 -5.91
C LEU A 85 -4.22 -5.35 -6.35
N PHE A 86 -5.23 -5.81 -7.08
CA PHE A 86 -5.31 -7.20 -7.54
C PHE A 86 -5.00 -7.30 -9.04
N GLY A 87 -4.15 -8.27 -9.38
CA GLY A 87 -3.83 -8.66 -10.76
C GLY A 87 -4.43 -10.01 -11.10
N PRO A 88 -3.60 -11.06 -11.25
CA PRO A 88 -4.07 -12.33 -11.80
C PRO A 88 -4.83 -13.19 -10.79
N THR A 89 -4.67 -12.93 -9.49
CA THR A 89 -5.35 -13.67 -8.43
C THR A 89 -6.80 -13.20 -8.27
N ASP A 90 -7.69 -14.13 -7.92
CA ASP A 90 -9.09 -13.80 -7.70
C ASP A 90 -9.31 -13.29 -6.26
N PRO A 91 -9.63 -12.00 -6.04
CA PRO A 91 -9.93 -11.48 -4.71
C PRO A 91 -11.19 -12.09 -4.10
N ALA A 92 -12.08 -12.74 -4.86
CA ALA A 92 -13.18 -13.50 -4.25
C ALA A 92 -12.66 -14.69 -3.41
N ILE A 93 -11.45 -15.15 -3.69
CA ILE A 93 -10.78 -16.25 -2.98
C ILE A 93 -9.76 -15.69 -1.99
N TRP A 94 -8.98 -14.69 -2.42
CA TRP A 94 -7.76 -14.27 -1.72
C TRP A 94 -7.87 -12.93 -0.97
N ALA A 95 -8.89 -12.11 -1.21
CA ALA A 95 -9.00 -10.86 -0.45
C ALA A 95 -9.23 -11.16 1.05
N PRO A 96 -8.54 -10.45 1.96
CA PRO A 96 -8.75 -10.61 3.38
C PRO A 96 -10.21 -10.32 3.78
N GLN A 97 -10.73 -11.10 4.72
CA GLN A 97 -12.10 -10.91 5.23
C GLN A 97 -12.12 -9.76 6.24
N ASN A 98 -12.23 -8.53 5.75
CA ASN A 98 -12.38 -7.33 6.56
C ASN A 98 -13.29 -6.32 5.81
N PRO A 99 -14.31 -5.73 6.46
CA PRO A 99 -15.26 -4.82 5.81
C PRO A 99 -14.63 -3.51 5.27
N ASP A 100 -13.46 -3.13 5.77
CA ASP A 100 -12.67 -1.98 5.35
C ASP A 100 -11.56 -2.33 4.35
N VAL A 101 -11.56 -3.55 3.81
CA VAL A 101 -10.79 -3.89 2.60
C VAL A 101 -11.55 -3.42 1.36
N ARG A 102 -10.84 -2.68 0.50
CA ARG A 102 -11.26 -2.30 -0.86
C ARG A 102 -10.29 -2.89 -1.85
N VAL A 103 -10.83 -3.37 -2.95
CA VAL A 103 -10.06 -4.03 -4.01
C VAL A 103 -10.11 -3.18 -5.26
N LEU A 104 -8.93 -2.82 -5.78
CA LEU A 104 -8.76 -2.25 -7.10
C LEU A 104 -8.21 -3.34 -8.03
N ARG A 105 -9.04 -3.86 -8.93
CA ARG A 105 -8.60 -4.85 -9.92
C ARG A 105 -7.98 -4.17 -11.12
N ALA A 106 -6.82 -4.64 -11.56
CA ALA A 106 -6.26 -4.25 -12.83
C ALA A 106 -7.05 -4.84 -14.00
N GLU A 107 -7.13 -4.10 -15.10
CA GLU A 107 -7.73 -4.60 -16.33
C GLU A 107 -7.00 -5.88 -16.80
N ASN A 108 -7.77 -6.85 -17.27
CA ASN A 108 -7.29 -8.15 -17.72
C ASN A 108 -6.45 -8.94 -16.69
N GLY A 109 -6.46 -8.53 -15.42
CA GLY A 109 -5.67 -9.15 -14.35
C GLY A 109 -4.17 -8.83 -14.40
N ASP A 110 -3.74 -7.82 -15.16
CA ASP A 110 -2.34 -7.43 -15.26
C ASP A 110 -2.05 -6.16 -14.47
N LEU A 111 -1.44 -6.28 -13.28
CA LEU A 111 -1.03 -5.12 -12.47
C LEU A 111 -0.07 -4.19 -13.21
N LEU A 112 0.67 -4.67 -14.22
CA LEU A 112 1.51 -3.83 -15.07
C LEU A 112 0.70 -2.99 -16.06
N GLN A 113 -0.61 -3.18 -16.17
CA GLN A 113 -1.49 -2.31 -16.95
C GLN A 113 -2.22 -1.29 -16.08
N LEU A 114 -2.25 -1.46 -14.75
CA LEU A 114 -2.89 -0.51 -13.84
C LEU A 114 -2.15 0.83 -13.80
N GLU A 115 -2.76 1.89 -14.34
CA GLU A 115 -2.16 3.23 -14.35
C GLU A 115 -1.91 3.76 -12.92
N VAL A 116 -0.74 4.38 -12.72
CA VAL A 116 -0.39 5.01 -11.42
C VAL A 116 -1.39 6.11 -11.05
N ARG A 117 -1.92 6.83 -12.04
CA ARG A 117 -2.98 7.84 -11.83
C ARG A 117 -4.23 7.22 -11.22
N VAL A 118 -4.71 6.10 -11.76
CA VAL A 118 -5.90 5.39 -11.26
C VAL A 118 -5.66 4.90 -9.83
N ALA A 119 -4.48 4.34 -9.54
CA ALA A 119 -4.13 3.95 -8.17
C ALA A 119 -4.07 5.16 -7.23
N THR A 120 -3.54 6.30 -7.66
CA THR A 120 -3.48 7.55 -6.88
C THR A 120 -4.89 8.06 -6.55
N GLU A 121 -5.79 8.09 -7.53
CA GLU A 121 -7.17 8.51 -7.36
C GLU A 121 -7.91 7.60 -6.38
N ALA A 122 -7.71 6.28 -6.48
CA ALA A 122 -8.28 5.32 -5.56
C ALA A 122 -7.77 5.50 -4.12
N VAL A 123 -6.47 5.78 -3.93
CA VAL A 123 -5.91 6.09 -2.60
C VAL A 123 -6.57 7.33 -2.01
N VAL A 124 -6.67 8.41 -2.79
CA VAL A 124 -7.27 9.68 -2.36
C VAL A 124 -8.76 9.51 -2.02
N GLN A 125 -9.50 8.76 -2.84
CA GLN A 125 -10.92 8.43 -2.56
C GLN A 125 -11.07 7.63 -1.27
N GLU A 126 -10.17 6.66 -1.04
CA GLU A 126 -10.24 5.83 0.16
C GLU A 126 -9.89 6.63 1.43
N LEU A 127 -8.91 7.52 1.36
CA LEU A 127 -8.61 8.46 2.45
C LEU A 127 -9.81 9.36 2.79
N MET A 128 -10.49 9.90 1.76
CA MET A 128 -11.73 10.66 1.97
C MET A 128 -12.83 9.81 2.60
N ARG A 129 -13.00 8.55 2.17
CA ARG A 129 -13.99 7.61 2.74
C ARG A 129 -13.79 7.41 4.23
N ILE A 130 -12.54 7.32 4.69
CA ILE A 130 -12.20 7.13 6.10
C ILE A 130 -12.03 8.45 6.87
N GLY A 131 -12.44 9.57 6.29
CA GLY A 131 -12.52 10.88 6.96
C GLY A 131 -11.21 11.67 7.00
N ILE A 132 -10.22 11.32 6.19
CA ILE A 132 -8.94 12.04 6.08
C ILE A 132 -9.01 13.00 4.90
N ASN A 133 -8.98 14.30 5.20
CA ASN A 133 -8.93 15.35 4.18
C ASN A 133 -7.52 15.37 3.55
N THR A 134 -7.48 15.21 2.23
CA THR A 134 -6.27 15.19 1.40
C THR A 134 -6.34 16.24 0.31
#